data_AF-A0A1E7G7P8-F1
#
_entry.id   AF-A0A1E7G7P8-F1
#
_cell.length_a   1.000
_cell.length_b   1.000
_cell.length_c   1.000
_cell.angle_alpha   90.00
_cell.angle_beta   90.00
_cell.angle_gamma   90.00
#
_symmetry.space_group_name_H-M   'P 1'
#
loop_
_entity.id
_entity.type
_entity.pdbx_description
1 polymer ?
#
loop_
_entity_poly.entity_id
_entity_poly.type
_entity_poly.pdbx_seq_one_letter_code
_entity_poly.pdbx_strand_id
1 'polypeptide(L)'
;MTYNYKQDLLKRLDEGSLPDIQLDHQFTFNCKDECMGRCCNNITILLDPWDIEIMVRHLGVAGQHFLSEYCKYEFSHELKWSYVRLKPEFP
;
A
#
# COMPACT_ATOMS: atom_id res chain seq x y z
N MET A 1 -5.94 4.11 -27.90
CA MET A 1 -4.83 5.09 -27.91
C MET A 1 -3.98 4.87 -26.67
N THR A 2 -2.79 4.31 -26.82
CA THR A 2 -1.90 3.98 -25.71
C THR A 2 -1.17 5.25 -25.30
N TYR A 3 -1.72 5.98 -24.34
CA TYR A 3 -1.09 7.18 -23.80
C TYR A 3 0.20 6.75 -23.07
N ASN A 4 1.35 6.93 -23.72
CA ASN A 4 2.64 6.52 -23.18
C ASN A 4 3.15 7.57 -22.20
N TYR A 5 2.44 7.70 -21.07
CA TYR A 5 2.72 8.63 -19.97
C TYR A 5 4.20 8.66 -19.56
N LYS A 6 4.87 7.52 -19.62
CA LYS A 6 6.31 7.39 -19.30
C LYS A 6 7.19 8.15 -20.28
N GLN A 7 6.91 8.12 -21.58
CA GLN A 7 7.70 8.83 -22.58
C GLN A 7 7.50 10.35 -22.51
N ASP A 8 6.28 10.80 -22.22
CA ASP A 8 5.99 12.23 -22.01
C ASP A 8 6.73 12.79 -20.78
N LEU A 9 6.72 12.05 -19.68
CA LEU A 9 7.48 12.41 -18.46
C LEU A 9 8.98 12.52 -18.72
N LEU A 10 9.56 11.55 -19.45
CA LEU A 10 10.99 11.55 -19.76
C LEU A 10 11.37 12.75 -20.62
N LYS A 11 10.56 13.08 -21.62
CA LYS A 11 10.78 14.26 -22.46
C LYS A 11 10.73 15.56 -21.64
N ARG A 12 9.75 15.69 -20.74
CA ARG A 12 9.62 16.86 -19.87
C ARG A 12 10.75 16.99 -18.85
N LEU A 13 11.28 15.85 -18.39
CA LEU A 13 12.49 15.81 -17.55
C LEU A 13 13.70 16.33 -18.33
N ASP A 14 13.92 15.85 -19.55
CA ASP A 14 15.03 16.29 -20.42
C ASP A 14 14.92 17.78 -20.77
N GLU A 15 13.69 18.29 -20.94
CA GLU A 15 13.40 19.71 -21.19
C GLU A 15 13.45 20.59 -19.93
N GLY A 16 13.64 20.01 -18.75
CA GLY A 16 13.64 20.74 -17.47
C GLY A 16 12.29 21.40 -17.14
N SER A 17 11.19 20.90 -17.71
CA SER A 17 9.84 21.45 -17.55
C SER A 17 9.03 20.77 -16.44
N LEU A 18 9.63 19.82 -15.72
CA LEU A 18 9.01 19.21 -14.56
C LEU A 18 9.09 20.13 -13.34
N PRO A 19 8.04 20.17 -12.50
CA PRO A 19 8.09 20.91 -11.24
C PRO A 19 9.15 20.32 -10.31
N ASP A 20 9.99 21.19 -9.74
CA ASP A 20 10.92 20.80 -8.69
C ASP A 20 10.18 20.50 -7.38
N ILE A 21 10.63 19.48 -6.66
CA ILE A 21 10.15 19.19 -5.31
C ILE A 21 11.01 19.94 -4.31
N GLN A 22 10.41 20.89 -3.58
CA GLN A 22 11.08 21.63 -2.53
C GLN A 22 11.02 20.88 -1.19
N LEU A 23 11.95 21.20 -0.28
CA LEU A 23 12.07 20.54 1.03
C LEU A 23 10.82 20.68 1.91
N ASP A 24 10.05 21.74 1.71
CA ASP A 24 8.83 22.08 2.44
C ASP A 24 7.56 21.51 1.79
N HIS A 25 7.67 20.81 0.66
CA HIS A 25 6.51 20.14 0.06
C HIS A 25 5.94 19.08 1.00
N GLN A 26 4.66 19.22 1.29
CA GLN A 26 3.89 18.26 2.07
C GLN A 26 3.11 17.35 1.13
N PHE A 27 3.28 16.04 1.30
CA PHE A 27 2.49 15.05 0.59
C PHE A 27 1.34 14.61 1.49
N THR A 28 0.11 14.84 1.03
CA THR A 28 -1.07 14.26 1.69
C THR A 28 -1.31 12.88 1.10
N PHE A 29 -0.96 11.84 1.84
CA PHE A 29 -1.31 10.47 1.50
C PHE A 29 -2.75 10.21 1.96
N ASN A 30 -3.70 10.38 1.05
CA ASN A 30 -5.09 10.00 1.29
C ASN A 30 -5.61 9.19 0.10
N CYS A 31 -6.41 8.16 0.39
CA CYS A 31 -7.23 7.55 -0.66
C CYS A 31 -8.34 8.53 -1.03
N LYS A 32 -8.51 8.81 -2.33
CA LYS A 32 -9.70 9.54 -2.78
C LYS A 32 -10.89 8.59 -2.74
N ASP A 33 -12.08 9.09 -2.43
CA ASP A 33 -13.31 8.27 -2.41
C ASP A 33 -13.52 7.53 -3.74
N GLU A 34 -13.21 8.19 -4.86
CA GLU A 34 -13.30 7.66 -6.23
C GLU A 34 -12.38 6.45 -6.49
N CYS A 35 -11.27 6.33 -5.74
CA CYS A 35 -10.26 5.29 -5.92
C CYS A 35 -9.94 4.51 -4.65
N MET A 36 -10.78 4.63 -3.60
CA MET A 36 -10.59 3.99 -2.31
C MET A 36 -10.37 2.48 -2.53
N GLY A 37 -9.17 2.02 -2.21
CA GLY A 37 -8.77 0.63 -2.40
C GLY A 37 -8.30 0.26 -3.82
N ARG A 38 -8.49 1.04 -4.89
CA ARG A 38 -8.01 0.62 -6.24
C ARG A 38 -6.50 0.39 -6.33
N CYS A 39 -5.70 1.24 -5.70
CA CYS A 39 -4.25 1.05 -5.63
C CYS A 39 -3.86 -0.01 -4.60
N CYS A 40 -4.59 -0.13 -3.50
CA CYS A 40 -4.29 -1.06 -2.40
C CYS A 40 -4.78 -2.49 -2.65
N ASN A 41 -5.82 -2.68 -3.47
CA ASN A 41 -6.46 -3.99 -3.73
C ASN A 41 -5.59 -4.89 -4.62
N ASN A 42 -4.62 -4.32 -5.34
CA ASN A 42 -3.75 -5.07 -6.25
C ASN A 42 -2.30 -5.15 -5.76
N ILE A 43 -2.04 -4.80 -4.50
CA ILE A 43 -0.74 -4.96 -3.85
C ILE A 43 -0.84 -5.98 -2.72
N THR A 44 0.21 -6.78 -2.57
CA THR A 44 0.36 -7.65 -1.40
C THR A 44 0.97 -6.81 -0.28
N ILE A 45 0.15 -6.44 0.70
CA ILE A 45 0.64 -5.78 1.92
C ILE A 45 1.05 -6.88 2.90
N LEU A 46 2.35 -6.98 3.16
CA LEU A 46 2.92 -7.85 4.17
C LEU A 46 2.86 -7.12 5.52
N LEU A 47 2.31 -7.79 6.53
CA LEU A 47 2.25 -7.29 7.89
C LEU A 47 3.18 -8.10 8.76
N ASP A 48 4.04 -7.42 9.51
CA ASP A 48 4.80 -8.05 10.56
C ASP A 48 3.96 -8.15 11.87
N PRO A 49 4.41 -8.94 12.87
CA PRO A 49 3.66 -9.09 14.12
C PRO A 49 3.42 -7.78 14.88
N TRP A 50 4.33 -6.81 14.77
CA TRP A 50 4.23 -5.50 15.40
C TRP A 50 3.23 -4.59 14.69
N ASP A 51 3.19 -4.64 13.35
CA ASP A 51 2.15 -3.97 12.57
C ASP A 51 0.76 -4.41 13.03
N ILE A 52 0.57 -5.72 13.24
CA ILE A 52 -0.70 -6.28 13.70
C ILE A 52 -1.04 -5.78 15.10
N GLU A 53 -0.08 -5.79 16.04
CA GLU A 53 -0.29 -5.29 17.41
C GLU A 53 -0.78 -3.84 17.41
N ILE A 54 -0.11 -2.98 16.63
CA ILE A 54 -0.48 -1.58 16.48
C ILE A 54 -1.88 -1.46 15.88
N MET A 55 -2.15 -2.16 14.78
CA MET A 55 -3.44 -2.08 14.09
C MET A 55 -4.60 -2.49 15.00
N VAL A 56 -4.49 -3.63 15.68
CA VAL A 56 -5.60 -4.12 16.53
C VAL A 56 -5.85 -3.23 17.74
N ARG A 57 -4.79 -2.64 18.31
CA ARG A 57 -4.91 -1.66 19.40
C ARG A 57 -5.68 -0.42 18.96
N HIS A 58 -5.42 0.09 17.76
CA HIS A 58 -6.10 1.29 17.24
C HIS A 58 -7.51 1.00 16.72
N LEU A 59 -7.73 -0.20 16.18
CA LEU A 59 -9.05 -0.65 15.72
C LEU A 59 -9.95 -1.12 16.87
N GLY A 60 -9.40 -1.32 18.07
CA GLY A 60 -10.15 -1.79 19.24
C GLY A 60 -10.66 -3.23 19.10
N VAL A 61 -10.00 -4.05 18.28
CA VAL A 61 -10.37 -5.45 18.02
C VAL A 61 -9.38 -6.41 18.67
N ALA A 62 -9.79 -7.65 18.92
CA ALA A 62 -8.87 -8.67 19.40
C ALA A 62 -7.92 -9.13 18.29
N GLY A 63 -6.64 -9.36 18.63
CA GLY A 63 -5.62 -9.87 17.69
C GLY A 63 -6.04 -11.12 16.92
N GLN A 64 -6.62 -12.09 17.63
CA GLN A 64 -7.11 -13.33 17.03
C GLN A 64 -8.24 -13.09 16.01
N HIS A 65 -9.17 -12.18 16.33
CA HIS A 65 -10.25 -11.81 15.43
C HIS A 65 -9.72 -11.07 14.20
N PHE A 66 -8.77 -10.16 14.38
CA PHE A 66 -8.18 -9.45 13.26
C PHE A 66 -7.47 -10.40 12.28
N LEU A 67 -6.70 -11.34 12.82
CA LEU A 67 -6.00 -12.35 12.05
C LEU A 67 -6.95 -13.30 11.30
N SER A 68 -8.06 -13.71 11.92
CA SER A 68 -9.03 -14.61 11.28
C SER A 68 -9.81 -13.90 10.17
N GLU A 69 -10.24 -12.67 10.42
CA GLU A 69 -11.15 -11.95 9.53
C GLU A 69 -10.42 -11.23 8.41
N TYR A 70 -9.28 -10.60 8.69
CA TYR A 70 -8.63 -9.68 7.74
C TYR A 70 -7.31 -10.18 7.19
N CYS A 71 -6.72 -11.25 7.72
CA CYS A 71 -5.40 -11.74 7.28
C CYS A 71 -5.46 -13.12 6.60
N LYS A 72 -4.48 -13.38 5.72
CA LYS A 72 -4.11 -14.71 5.24
C LYS A 72 -2.67 -14.99 5.65
N TYR A 73 -2.46 -16.17 6.22
CA TYR A 73 -1.13 -16.65 6.57
C TYR A 73 -0.46 -17.22 5.32
N GLU A 74 0.78 -16.80 5.07
CA GLU A 74 1.61 -17.35 4.01
C GLU A 74 3.02 -17.61 4.52
N PHE A 75 3.72 -18.53 3.85
CA PHE A 75 5.09 -18.87 4.17
C PHE A 75 5.99 -18.45 3.01
N SER A 76 6.95 -17.57 3.26
CA SER A 76 7.92 -17.20 2.24
C SER A 76 8.99 -18.28 2.15
N HIS A 77 9.08 -18.97 1.01
CA HIS A 77 10.17 -19.91 0.77
C HIS A 77 11.54 -19.20 0.63
N GLU A 78 11.55 -17.95 0.18
CA GLU A 78 12.77 -17.14 0.04
C GLU A 78 13.24 -16.57 1.37
N LEU A 79 12.33 -15.98 2.15
CA LEU A 79 12.66 -15.37 3.46
C LEU A 79 12.71 -16.42 4.58
N LYS A 80 12.25 -17.65 4.31
CA LYS A 80 12.11 -18.78 5.26
C LYS A 80 11.30 -18.44 6.52
N TRP A 81 10.49 -17.39 6.48
CA TRP A 81 9.66 -16.92 7.58
C TRP A 81 8.18 -16.87 7.16
N SER A 82 7.32 -17.11 8.14
CA SER A 82 5.88 -16.89 8.03
C SER A 82 5.58 -15.40 8.06
N TYR A 83 4.72 -14.95 7.15
CA TYR A 83 4.19 -13.61 7.15
C TYR A 83 2.66 -13.64 7.01
N VAL A 84 2.03 -12.52 7.30
CA VAL A 84 0.58 -12.36 7.18
C VAL A 84 0.33 -11.25 6.17
N ARG A 85 -0.64 -11.46 5.29
CA ARG A 85 -1.08 -10.44 4.34
C ARG A 85 -2.53 -10.09 4.55
N LEU A 86 -2.90 -8.86 4.25
CA LEU A 86 -4.31 -8.46 4.25
C LEU A 86 -5.09 -9.21 3.16
N LYS A 87 -6.34 -9.57 3.47
CA LYS A 87 -7.28 -10.10 2.49
C LYS A 87 -7.69 -8.95 1.55
N PRO A 88 -7.67 -9.18 0.22
CA PRO A 88 -8.05 -8.15 -0.76
C PRO A 88 -9.56 -7.86 -0.79
N GLU A 89 -10.38 -8.69 -0.14
CA GLU A 89 -11.84 -8.56 -0.07
C GLU A 89 -12.22 -8.18 1.36
N PHE A 90 -12.47 -6.90 1.60
CA PHE A 90 -13.21 -6.43 2.77
C PHE A 90 -14.72 -6.51 2.44
N PRO A 91 -15.58 -7.00 3.35
CA PRO A 91 -17.03 -6.87 3.20
C PRO A 91 -17.50 -5.41 3.26
#